data_AF-A0A7V1FXJ7-F1
#
_entry.id   AF-A0A7V1FXJ7-F1
#
_cell.length_a   1.000
_cell.length_b   1.000
_cell.length_c   1.000
_cell.angle_alpha   90.00
_cell.angle_beta   90.00
_cell.angle_gamma   90.00
#
_symmetry.space_group_name_H-M   'P 1'
#
loop_
_entity.id
_entity.type
_entity.pdbx_description
1 polymer ?
#
loop_
_entity_poly.entity_id
_entity_poly.type
_entity_poly.pdbx_seq_one_letter_code
_entity_poly.pdbx_strand_id
1 'polypeptide(L)'
;MSQLETFLRVWSDYQRERRARMEAKVFEVIVRTFPAVLVAQADGFTDTSEVQRLEEIVAFLCKQEKVPLEAWDWRAEMRYLAIDSPFWRERFIAALRELLEARPELYREQAEFWFAVAAASTGDITRNLLLRLRRHEQLAGERFELISASEQAEIERLIQELDFAGKAPQALSYLRQLLAQAHG
;
A
#
# COMPACT_ATOMS: atom_id res chain seq x y z
N MET A 1 -21.48 11.35 14.00
CA MET A 1 -21.70 10.74 12.67
C MET A 1 -20.68 9.62 12.52
N SER A 2 -21.08 8.52 11.89
CA SER A 2 -20.41 7.22 12.01
C SER A 2 -18.99 7.28 11.43
N GLN A 3 -18.00 6.72 12.14
CA GLN A 3 -16.56 6.85 11.84
C GLN A 3 -16.08 6.23 10.50
N LEU A 4 -16.96 5.71 9.64
CA LEU A 4 -16.62 4.96 8.41
C LEU A 4 -17.68 5.10 7.28
N GLU A 5 -18.39 6.23 7.17
CA GLU A 5 -19.46 6.43 6.19
C GLU A 5 -18.95 6.42 4.74
N THR A 6 -17.80 7.04 4.46
CA THR A 6 -17.20 7.02 3.11
C THR A 6 -16.70 5.63 2.78
N PHE A 7 -16.03 4.96 3.72
CA PHE A 7 -15.57 3.58 3.55
C PHE A 7 -16.72 2.63 3.16
N LEU A 8 -17.83 2.66 3.89
CA LEU A 8 -18.98 1.79 3.62
C LEU A 8 -19.65 2.09 2.28
N ARG A 9 -19.73 3.37 1.89
CA ARG A 9 -20.26 3.76 0.58
C ARG A 9 -19.38 3.23 -0.55
N VAL A 10 -18.07 3.44 -0.47
CA VAL A 10 -17.14 3.00 -1.52
C VAL A 10 -17.09 1.48 -1.58
N TRP A 11 -17.14 0.78 -0.44
CA TRP A 11 -17.29 -0.68 -0.39
C TRP A 11 -18.52 -1.16 -1.17
N SER A 12 -19.69 -0.55 -0.90
CA SER A 12 -20.94 -0.89 -1.59
C SER A 12 -20.85 -0.64 -3.10
N ASP A 13 -20.30 0.50 -3.51
CA ASP A 13 -20.13 0.85 -4.92
C ASP A 13 -19.17 -0.10 -5.63
N TYR A 14 -18.07 -0.44 -4.96
CA TYR A 14 -17.06 -1.34 -5.48
C TYR A 14 -17.58 -2.76 -5.68
N GLN A 15 -18.35 -3.30 -4.72
CA GLN A 15 -19.03 -4.59 -4.91
C GLN A 15 -19.96 -4.61 -6.13
N ARG A 16 -20.70 -3.52 -6.34
CA ARG A 16 -21.62 -3.40 -7.47
C ARG A 16 -20.85 -3.39 -8.79
N GLU A 17 -19.74 -2.66 -8.85
CA GLU A 17 -18.88 -2.61 -10.03
C GLU A 17 -18.25 -3.98 -10.32
N ARG A 18 -17.68 -4.63 -9.31
CA ARG A 18 -17.07 -5.97 -9.41
C ARG A 18 -18.09 -7.08 -9.63
N ARG A 19 -19.38 -6.79 -9.45
CA ARG A 19 -20.49 -7.77 -9.48
C ARG A 19 -20.25 -8.98 -8.60
N ALA A 20 -19.61 -8.76 -7.47
CA ALA A 20 -19.17 -9.79 -6.56
C ALA A 20 -19.41 -9.36 -5.12
N ARG A 21 -19.91 -10.29 -4.30
CA ARG A 21 -20.10 -10.08 -2.86
C ARG A 21 -18.76 -10.25 -2.18
N MET A 22 -18.37 -9.30 -1.34
CA MET A 22 -17.15 -9.39 -0.54
C MET A 22 -17.43 -8.94 0.89
N GLU A 23 -16.67 -9.43 1.85
CA GLU A 23 -16.78 -8.90 3.20
C GLU A 23 -16.09 -7.52 3.26
N ALA A 24 -16.56 -6.65 4.16
CA ALA A 24 -15.92 -5.35 4.37
C ALA A 24 -14.43 -5.48 4.72
N LYS A 25 -14.02 -6.58 5.36
CA LYS A 25 -12.62 -6.89 5.66
C LYS A 25 -11.80 -7.23 4.42
N VAL A 26 -12.37 -7.90 3.43
CA VAL A 26 -11.72 -8.09 2.12
C VAL A 26 -11.49 -6.73 1.46
N PHE A 27 -12.52 -5.87 1.46
CA PHE A 27 -12.41 -4.52 0.91
C PHE A 27 -11.38 -3.65 1.67
N GLU A 28 -11.26 -3.83 2.98
CA GLU A 28 -10.23 -3.17 3.77
C GLU A 28 -8.82 -3.52 3.28
N VAL A 29 -8.53 -4.81 3.04
CA VAL A 29 -7.26 -5.26 2.45
C VAL A 29 -7.03 -4.61 1.09
N ILE A 30 -8.07 -4.56 0.24
CA ILE A 30 -8.02 -3.93 -1.08
C ILE A 30 -7.63 -2.45 -0.98
N VAL A 31 -8.34 -1.68 -0.16
CA VAL A 31 -8.12 -0.23 0.02
C VAL A 31 -6.74 0.05 0.62
N ARG A 32 -6.28 -0.79 1.55
CA ARG A 32 -4.94 -0.66 2.18
C ARG A 32 -3.81 -1.08 1.25
N THR A 33 -4.06 -1.91 0.25
CA THR A 33 -3.08 -2.33 -0.77
C THR A 33 -3.02 -1.34 -1.93
N PHE A 34 -4.13 -0.66 -2.24
CA PHE A 34 -4.26 0.19 -3.43
C PHE A 34 -3.16 1.26 -3.59
N PRO A 35 -2.74 2.01 -2.56
CA PRO A 35 -1.62 2.94 -2.70
C PRO A 35 -0.32 2.26 -3.15
N ALA A 36 -0.05 1.05 -2.68
CA ALA A 36 1.11 0.28 -3.11
C ALA A 36 0.99 -0.13 -4.59
N VAL A 37 -0.22 -0.43 -5.07
CA VAL A 37 -0.49 -0.67 -6.51
C VAL A 37 -0.23 0.60 -7.33
N LEU A 38 -0.55 1.79 -6.82
CA LEU A 38 -0.23 3.06 -7.49
C LEU A 38 1.28 3.28 -7.63
N VAL A 39 2.03 2.96 -6.58
CA VAL A 39 3.50 3.05 -6.60
C VAL A 39 4.09 2.06 -7.61
N ALA A 40 3.69 0.79 -7.58
CA ALA A 40 4.16 -0.29 -8.47
C ALA A 40 3.87 -0.09 -9.97
N GLN A 41 3.11 0.94 -10.34
CA GLN A 41 2.77 1.22 -11.74
C GLN A 41 3.16 2.64 -12.15
N ALA A 42 3.85 3.38 -11.28
CA ALA A 42 4.13 4.79 -11.49
C ALA A 42 5.02 5.04 -12.71
N ASP A 43 5.87 4.08 -13.07
CA ASP A 43 6.71 4.11 -14.27
C ASP A 43 6.04 3.54 -15.53
N GLY A 44 4.79 3.06 -15.41
CA GLY A 44 4.00 2.48 -16.48
C GLY A 44 4.23 0.99 -16.75
N PHE A 45 5.11 0.32 -16.01
CA PHE A 45 5.38 -1.11 -16.16
C PHE A 45 5.50 -1.80 -14.81
N THR A 46 4.50 -2.61 -14.44
CA THR A 46 4.65 -3.47 -13.26
C THR A 46 5.43 -4.73 -13.61
N ASP A 47 6.63 -4.89 -13.05
CA ASP A 47 7.46 -6.07 -13.26
C ASP A 47 7.06 -7.25 -12.37
N THR A 48 7.70 -8.41 -12.58
CA THR A 48 7.36 -9.64 -11.83
C THR A 48 7.70 -9.52 -10.33
N SER A 49 8.74 -8.74 -9.99
CA SER A 49 9.18 -8.54 -8.61
C SER A 49 8.21 -7.64 -7.84
N GLU A 50 7.69 -6.58 -8.47
CA GLU A 50 6.69 -5.69 -7.88
C GLU A 50 5.36 -6.41 -7.66
N VAL A 51 4.91 -7.22 -8.62
CA VAL A 51 3.73 -8.09 -8.44
C VAL A 51 3.93 -9.01 -7.24
N GLN A 52 5.10 -9.64 -7.10
CA GLN A 52 5.39 -10.50 -5.96
C GLN A 52 5.36 -9.73 -4.64
N ARG A 53 5.80 -8.47 -4.60
CA ARG A 53 5.71 -7.64 -3.39
C ARG A 53 4.30 -7.25 -3.03
N LEU A 54 3.47 -6.93 -4.03
CA LEU A 54 2.05 -6.68 -3.78
C LEU A 54 1.38 -7.94 -3.21
N GLU A 55 1.73 -9.14 -3.69
CA GLU A 55 1.24 -10.41 -3.12
C GLU A 55 1.68 -10.61 -1.65
N GLU A 56 2.91 -10.26 -1.31
CA GLU A 56 3.41 -10.33 0.07
C GLU A 56 2.69 -9.34 1.00
N ILE A 57 2.43 -8.12 0.53
CA ILE A 57 1.65 -7.11 1.26
C ILE A 57 0.22 -7.62 1.50
N VAL A 58 -0.42 -8.16 0.47
CA VAL A 58 -1.76 -8.74 0.59
C VAL A 58 -1.77 -9.90 1.58
N ALA A 59 -0.79 -10.82 1.51
CA ALA A 59 -0.71 -11.95 2.42
C ALA A 59 -0.51 -11.50 3.87
N PHE A 60 0.31 -10.46 4.09
CA PHE A 60 0.50 -9.84 5.39
C PHE A 60 -0.81 -9.23 5.92
N LEU A 61 -1.47 -8.42 5.11
CA LEU A 61 -2.75 -7.77 5.44
C LEU A 61 -3.86 -8.79 5.73
N CYS A 62 -3.97 -9.83 4.91
CA CYS A 62 -4.92 -10.93 5.13
C CYS A 62 -4.70 -11.59 6.49
N LYS A 63 -3.45 -11.87 6.85
CA LYS A 63 -3.11 -12.43 8.17
C LYS A 63 -3.46 -11.47 9.31
N GLN A 64 -3.14 -10.19 9.17
CA GLN A 64 -3.40 -9.16 10.19
C GLN A 64 -4.90 -8.96 10.43
N GLU A 65 -5.67 -8.85 9.34
CA GLU A 65 -7.11 -8.61 9.38
C GLU A 65 -7.95 -9.89 9.53
N LYS A 66 -7.30 -11.05 9.65
CA LYS A 66 -7.91 -12.39 9.77
C LYS A 66 -8.82 -12.73 8.57
N VAL A 67 -8.42 -12.32 7.38
CA VAL A 67 -9.06 -12.67 6.11
C VAL A 67 -8.35 -13.90 5.54
N PRO A 68 -9.07 -14.98 5.16
CA PRO A 68 -8.47 -16.11 4.45
C PRO A 68 -7.84 -15.65 3.14
N LEU A 69 -6.66 -16.13 2.79
CA LEU A 69 -5.98 -15.71 1.55
C LEU A 69 -6.77 -16.14 0.31
N GLU A 70 -7.55 -17.21 0.41
CA GLU A 70 -8.46 -17.72 -0.62
C GLU A 70 -9.80 -16.97 -0.70
N ALA A 71 -10.05 -15.98 0.18
CA ALA A 71 -11.32 -15.24 0.19
C ALA A 71 -11.52 -14.35 -1.05
N TRP A 72 -10.46 -14.09 -1.81
CA TRP A 72 -10.50 -13.28 -3.02
C TRP A 72 -9.40 -13.70 -4.00
N ASP A 73 -9.60 -13.46 -5.30
CA ASP A 73 -8.52 -13.58 -6.29
C ASP A 73 -7.68 -12.30 -6.29
N TRP A 74 -6.73 -12.24 -5.37
CA TRP A 74 -5.89 -11.05 -5.15
C TRP A 74 -5.05 -10.67 -6.36
N ARG A 75 -4.55 -11.67 -7.10
CA ARG A 75 -3.74 -11.41 -8.30
C ARG A 75 -4.59 -10.78 -9.40
N ALA A 76 -5.79 -11.29 -9.64
CA ALA A 76 -6.73 -10.66 -10.56
C ALA A 76 -7.13 -9.27 -10.07
N GLU A 77 -7.29 -9.09 -8.76
CA GLU A 77 -7.69 -7.81 -8.18
C GLU A 77 -6.63 -6.73 -8.33
N MET A 78 -5.35 -7.02 -8.06
CA MET A 78 -4.28 -6.04 -8.24
C MET A 78 -4.14 -5.60 -9.70
N ARG A 79 -4.32 -6.53 -10.65
CA ARG A 79 -4.33 -6.20 -12.09
C ARG A 79 -5.50 -5.29 -12.46
N TYR A 80 -6.69 -5.58 -11.94
CA TYR A 80 -7.85 -4.72 -12.12
C TYR A 80 -7.59 -3.32 -11.56
N LEU A 81 -7.09 -3.24 -10.32
CA LEU A 81 -6.80 -1.96 -9.67
C LEU A 81 -5.71 -1.16 -10.36
N ALA A 82 -4.73 -1.81 -10.99
CA ALA A 82 -3.72 -1.11 -11.80
C ALA A 82 -4.39 -0.44 -13.00
N ILE A 83 -5.14 -1.21 -13.80
CA ILE A 83 -5.81 -0.72 -15.02
C ILE A 83 -6.84 0.37 -14.69
N ASP A 84 -7.67 0.16 -13.67
CA ASP A 84 -8.75 1.06 -13.28
C ASP A 84 -8.34 2.06 -12.19
N SER A 85 -7.04 2.22 -11.94
CA SER A 85 -6.52 3.13 -10.92
C SER A 85 -7.02 4.57 -11.05
N PRO A 86 -7.13 5.19 -12.25
CA PRO A 86 -7.61 6.57 -12.35
C PRO A 86 -9.09 6.71 -11.96
N PHE A 87 -9.89 5.68 -12.19
CA PHE A 87 -11.31 5.67 -11.83
C PHE A 87 -11.52 5.52 -10.32
N TRP A 88 -10.69 4.70 -9.67
CA TRP A 88 -10.84 4.40 -8.24
C TRP A 88 -10.11 5.34 -7.31
N ARG A 89 -9.03 6.01 -7.78
CA ARG A 89 -8.09 6.75 -6.92
C ARG A 89 -8.78 7.62 -5.89
N GLU A 90 -9.58 8.59 -6.32
CA GLU A 90 -10.20 9.55 -5.41
C GLU A 90 -11.06 8.85 -4.34
N ARG A 91 -11.86 7.86 -4.74
CA ARG A 91 -12.77 7.13 -3.86
C ARG A 91 -12.01 6.25 -2.87
N PHE A 92 -10.99 5.55 -3.33
CA PHE A 92 -10.20 4.64 -2.52
C PHE A 92 -9.31 5.40 -1.54
N ILE A 93 -8.70 6.50 -1.97
CA ILE A 93 -7.93 7.39 -1.10
C ILE A 93 -8.84 8.01 -0.04
N ALA A 94 -10.06 8.44 -0.39
CA ALA A 94 -11.00 8.96 0.60
C ALA A 94 -11.43 7.89 1.62
N ALA A 95 -11.71 6.66 1.17
CA ALA A 95 -12.01 5.53 2.05
C ALA A 95 -10.82 5.16 2.95
N LEU A 96 -9.60 5.16 2.40
CA LEU A 96 -8.38 4.91 3.16
C LEU A 96 -8.13 6.00 4.20
N ARG A 97 -8.33 7.28 3.85
CA ARG A 97 -8.16 8.38 4.79
C ARG A 97 -9.06 8.22 6.01
N GLU A 98 -10.34 7.94 5.80
CA GLU A 98 -11.28 7.71 6.91
C GLU A 98 -10.86 6.50 7.76
N LEU A 99 -10.38 5.44 7.11
CA LEU A 99 -9.85 4.25 7.78
C LEU A 99 -8.63 4.57 8.67
N LEU A 100 -7.71 5.40 8.17
CA LEU A 100 -6.50 5.82 8.87
C LEU A 100 -6.80 6.82 9.99
N GLU A 101 -7.82 7.68 9.83
CA GLU A 101 -8.29 8.56 10.90
C GLU A 101 -8.91 7.76 12.04
N ALA A 102 -9.62 6.67 11.72
CA ALA A 102 -10.15 5.75 12.72
C ALA A 102 -9.08 4.87 13.38
N ARG A 103 -7.98 4.58 12.67
CA ARG A 103 -6.84 3.76 13.13
C ARG A 103 -5.49 4.40 12.77
N PRO A 104 -5.06 5.45 13.49
CA PRO A 104 -3.86 6.21 13.16
C PRO A 104 -2.55 5.40 13.21
N GLU A 105 -2.53 4.30 13.95
CA GLU A 105 -1.40 3.37 14.01
C GLU A 105 -1.01 2.78 12.65
N LEU A 106 -1.96 2.74 11.70
CA LEU A 106 -1.76 2.16 10.37
C LEU A 106 -0.99 3.09 9.41
N TYR A 107 -0.82 4.39 9.73
CA TYR A 107 -0.06 5.32 8.88
C TYR A 107 1.38 4.87 8.66
N ARG A 108 2.02 4.35 9.71
CA ARG A 108 3.40 3.85 9.62
C ARG A 108 3.48 2.63 8.71
N GLU A 109 2.54 1.70 8.87
CA GLU A 109 2.46 0.48 8.07
C GLU A 109 2.23 0.80 6.58
N GLN A 110 1.38 1.78 6.28
CA GLN A 110 1.19 2.29 4.91
C GLN A 110 2.49 2.82 4.31
N ALA A 111 3.23 3.66 5.04
CA ALA A 111 4.53 4.15 4.60
C ALA A 111 5.51 3.00 4.29
N GLU A 112 5.51 1.94 5.11
CA GLU A 112 6.36 0.76 4.91
C GLU A 112 5.99 -0.01 3.64
N PHE A 113 4.70 -0.15 3.34
CA PHE A 113 4.25 -0.80 2.11
C PHE A 113 4.68 -0.04 0.86
N TRP A 114 4.52 1.28 0.84
CA TRP A 114 4.85 2.09 -0.33
C TRP A 114 6.35 2.05 -0.59
N PHE A 115 7.15 2.18 0.47
CA PHE A 115 8.60 2.04 0.37
C PHE A 115 9.00 0.63 -0.08
N ALA A 116 8.40 -0.43 0.48
CA ALA A 116 8.75 -1.81 0.16
C ALA A 116 8.47 -2.18 -1.30
N VAL A 117 7.42 -1.62 -1.90
CA VAL A 117 7.12 -1.76 -3.32
C VAL A 117 8.09 -0.96 -4.16
N ALA A 118 8.28 0.33 -3.85
CA ALA A 118 9.21 1.16 -4.61
C ALA A 118 10.65 0.60 -4.60
N ALA A 119 11.06 0.05 -3.46
CA ALA A 119 12.37 -0.57 -3.29
C ALA A 119 12.48 -1.97 -3.92
N ALA A 120 11.37 -2.58 -4.37
CA ALA A 120 11.32 -3.95 -4.87
C ALA A 120 12.17 -4.17 -6.12
N SER A 121 12.37 -3.10 -6.90
CA SER A 121 13.23 -3.06 -8.08
C SER A 121 14.69 -3.43 -7.78
N THR A 122 15.09 -3.40 -6.50
CA THR A 122 16.42 -3.81 -6.06
C THR A 122 16.31 -4.86 -4.95
N GLY A 123 16.59 -6.11 -5.29
CA GLY A 123 16.44 -7.25 -4.40
C GLY A 123 17.13 -7.06 -3.04
N ASP A 124 16.48 -7.58 -1.99
CA ASP A 124 16.98 -7.84 -0.62
C ASP A 124 16.66 -6.83 0.50
N ILE A 125 16.23 -5.59 0.22
CA ILE A 125 15.76 -4.67 1.28
C ILE A 125 14.40 -5.10 1.84
N THR A 126 13.50 -5.55 0.96
CA THR A 126 12.13 -5.95 1.31
C THR A 126 12.10 -7.21 2.16
N ARG A 127 13.04 -8.16 1.92
CA ARG A 127 13.22 -9.33 2.80
C ARG A 127 13.56 -8.85 4.21
N ASN A 128 14.47 -7.88 4.35
CA ASN A 128 14.84 -7.32 5.66
C ASN A 128 13.75 -6.45 6.30
N LEU A 129 12.93 -5.74 5.53
CA LEU A 129 11.81 -4.93 6.05
C LEU A 129 10.65 -5.81 6.51
N LEU A 130 10.28 -6.83 5.73
CA LEU A 130 9.26 -7.82 6.08
C LEU A 130 9.75 -8.80 7.18
N LEU A 131 11.05 -9.10 7.23
CA LEU A 131 11.69 -9.81 8.36
C LEU A 131 11.78 -8.92 9.61
N ARG A 132 12.01 -7.61 9.48
CA ARG A 132 11.94 -6.66 10.61
C ARG A 132 10.53 -6.58 11.19
N LEU A 133 9.50 -6.61 10.35
CA LEU A 133 8.10 -6.80 10.74
C LEU A 133 7.82 -8.17 11.40
N ARG A 134 8.71 -9.16 11.22
CA ARG A 134 8.71 -10.48 11.90
C ARG A 134 9.81 -10.68 12.97
N ARG A 135 10.47 -9.61 13.43
CA ARG A 135 11.70 -9.56 14.26
C ARG A 135 13.02 -9.89 13.54
N HIS A 136 13.96 -8.94 13.70
CA HIS A 136 15.40 -8.90 13.48
C HIS A 136 16.08 -10.02 12.67
N GLU A 137 16.75 -9.65 11.59
CA GLU A 137 18.22 -9.79 11.50
C GLU A 137 18.82 -8.90 10.40
N GLN A 138 20.14 -8.78 10.46
CA GLN A 138 21.04 -7.87 9.73
C GLN A 138 20.95 -7.99 8.21
N LEU A 139 21.26 -6.91 7.49
CA LEU A 139 22.07 -6.98 6.27
C LEU A 139 22.64 -5.59 5.97
N ALA A 140 23.95 -5.57 5.72
CA ALA A 140 24.77 -4.41 5.41
C ALA A 140 25.36 -4.61 4.01
N GLY A 141 25.50 -3.52 3.25
CA GLY A 141 26.58 -3.42 2.28
C GLY A 141 26.26 -3.41 0.79
N GLU A 142 25.03 -3.12 0.36
CA GLU A 142 24.77 -2.83 -1.06
C GLU A 142 24.35 -1.36 -1.23
N ARG A 143 24.93 -0.71 -2.24
CA ARG A 143 24.59 0.65 -2.69
C ARG A 143 23.60 0.49 -3.82
N PHE A 144 22.47 1.18 -3.70
CA PHE A 144 21.35 0.96 -4.59
C PHE A 144 20.94 2.25 -5.31
N GLU A 145 20.55 2.15 -6.56
CA GLU A 145 19.66 3.12 -7.21
C GLU A 145 18.24 2.57 -7.07
N LEU A 146 17.57 2.93 -5.98
CA LEU A 146 16.52 2.10 -5.37
C LEU A 146 15.08 2.40 -5.78
N ILE A 147 14.79 3.65 -6.15
CA ILE A 147 13.43 4.15 -6.39
C ILE A 147 13.49 5.12 -7.55
N SER A 148 12.63 4.93 -8.55
CA SER A 148 12.51 5.82 -9.71
C SER A 148 11.91 7.17 -9.31
N ALA A 149 12.18 8.20 -10.12
CA ALA A 149 11.57 9.52 -9.92
C ALA A 149 10.03 9.49 -9.99
N SER A 150 9.46 8.58 -10.78
CA SER A 150 8.01 8.41 -10.91
C SER A 150 7.40 7.82 -9.65
N GLU A 151 7.99 6.76 -9.08
CA GLU A 151 7.55 6.17 -7.80
C GLU A 151 7.69 7.15 -6.66
N GLN A 152 8.80 7.90 -6.61
CA GLN A 152 8.99 8.94 -5.60
C GLN A 152 7.92 10.04 -5.72
N ALA A 153 7.61 10.49 -6.94
CA ALA A 153 6.55 11.47 -7.17
C ALA A 153 5.16 10.94 -6.75
N GLU A 154 4.89 9.66 -6.99
CA GLU A 154 3.65 9.00 -6.58
C GLU A 154 3.55 8.89 -5.04
N ILE A 155 4.65 8.54 -4.36
CA ILE A 155 4.71 8.55 -2.89
C ILE A 155 4.45 9.95 -2.33
N GLU A 156 5.08 11.00 -2.88
CA GLU A 156 4.86 12.39 -2.44
C GLU A 156 3.41 12.82 -2.67
N ARG A 157 2.78 12.37 -3.76
CA ARG A 157 1.36 12.61 -4.02
C ARG A 157 0.48 11.92 -2.97
N LEU A 158 0.76 10.67 -2.63
CA LEU A 158 0.04 9.92 -1.60
C LEU A 158 0.18 10.56 -0.20
N ILE A 159 1.36 11.07 0.13
CA ILE A 159 1.63 11.83 1.37
C ILE A 159 0.68 13.03 1.48
N GLN A 160 0.49 13.79 0.39
CA GLN A 160 -0.40 14.94 0.35
C GLN A 160 -1.87 14.51 0.38
N GLU A 161 -2.24 13.53 -0.43
CA GLU A 161 -3.59 13.02 -0.55
C GLU A 161 -4.11 12.36 0.75
N LEU A 162 -3.22 11.82 1.59
CA LEU A 162 -3.59 11.21 2.89
C LEU A 162 -3.28 12.11 4.10
N ASP A 163 -2.85 13.35 3.86
CA ASP A 163 -2.49 14.35 4.87
C ASP A 163 -1.54 13.81 5.95
N PHE A 164 -0.46 13.15 5.52
CA PHE A 164 0.53 12.58 6.45
C PHE A 164 1.14 13.65 7.37
N ALA A 165 1.32 14.87 6.88
CA ALA A 165 1.87 15.98 7.65
C ALA A 165 0.96 16.39 8.80
N GLY A 166 -0.36 16.50 8.57
CA GLY A 166 -1.33 16.88 9.59
C GLY A 166 -1.71 15.72 10.52
N LYS A 167 -1.76 14.49 10.00
CA LYS A 167 -2.33 13.33 10.71
C LYS A 167 -1.29 12.41 11.36
N ALA A 168 -0.12 12.26 10.75
CA ALA A 168 0.89 11.30 11.20
C ALA A 168 2.34 11.78 10.93
N PRO A 169 2.78 12.90 11.54
CA PRO A 169 4.09 13.50 11.26
C PRO A 169 5.26 12.55 11.59
N GLN A 170 5.10 11.64 12.54
CA GLN A 170 6.12 10.63 12.86
C GLN A 170 6.25 9.58 11.75
N ALA A 171 5.13 9.13 11.16
CA ALA A 171 5.15 8.21 10.03
C ALA A 171 5.76 8.88 8.78
N LEU A 172 5.44 10.17 8.57
CA LEU A 172 6.06 10.97 7.50
C LEU A 172 7.57 11.10 7.69
N SER A 173 8.01 11.45 8.90
CA SER A 173 9.44 11.55 9.22
C SER A 173 10.17 10.23 8.96
N TYR A 174 9.54 9.12 9.34
CA TYR A 174 10.09 7.79 9.11
C TYR A 174 10.16 7.43 7.62
N LEU A 175 9.11 7.68 6.84
CA LEU A 175 9.11 7.45 5.39
C LEU A 175 10.22 8.25 4.71
N ARG A 176 10.39 9.53 5.08
CA ARG A 176 11.47 10.38 4.56
C ARG A 176 12.86 9.83 4.91
N GLN A 177 13.04 9.24 6.08
CA GLN A 177 14.30 8.57 6.44
C GLN A 177 14.56 7.35 5.56
N LEU A 178 13.53 6.53 5.29
CA LEU A 178 13.64 5.39 4.39
C LEU A 178 14.01 5.83 2.97
N LEU A 179 13.31 6.82 2.41
CA LEU A 179 13.60 7.38 1.08
C LEU A 179 15.00 8.00 1.01
N ALA A 180 15.45 8.71 2.04
CA ALA A 180 16.79 9.30 2.06
C ALA A 180 17.90 8.23 2.08
N GLN A 181 17.68 7.11 2.77
CA GLN A 181 18.60 5.96 2.77
C GLN A 181 18.65 5.26 1.41
N ALA A 182 17.60 5.38 0.60
CA ALA A 182 17.53 4.78 -0.71
C ALA A 182 18.35 5.51 -1.79
N HIS A 183 18.73 6.78 -1.56
CA HIS A 183 19.46 7.61 -2.52
C HIS A 183 20.91 7.96 -2.08
N GLY A 184 21.49 7.23 -1.12
CA GLY A 184 22.85 7.48 -0.57
C GLY A 184 23.81 6.29 -0.70
#